data_AF-A0A0R3TY72-F1
#
_entry.id   AF-A0A0R3TY72-F1
#
_cell.length_a   1.000
_cell.length_b   1.000
_cell.length_c   1.000
_cell.angle_alpha   90.00
_cell.angle_beta   90.00
_cell.angle_gamma   90.00
#
_symmetry.space_group_name_H-M   'P 1'
#
loop_
_entity.id
_entity.type
_entity.pdbx_description
1 polymer ?
#
loop_
_entity_poly.entity_id
_entity_poly.type
_entity_poly.pdbx_seq_one_letter_code
_entity_poly.pdbx_strand_id
1 'polypeptide(L)'
;LVQPENGVVLGSNFVTYHSDGSPNTCRVVFKEPITLQPNVSYLASATIKGQDSYYGTGGRREISHECRAGGKVTFQFAYAACMNNGTSVEDGQIPEIIFFV
;
A
#
# COMPACT_ATOMS: atom_id res chain seq x y z
N LEU A 1 2.23 6.74 4.82
CA LEU A 1 2.58 7.21 3.46
C LEU A 1 3.63 8.30 3.59
N VAL A 2 4.69 8.23 2.79
CA VAL A 2 5.85 9.12 2.88
C VAL A 2 6.18 9.68 1.50
N GLN A 3 6.61 10.93 1.43
CA GLN A 3 7.24 11.49 0.23
C GLN A 3 8.69 10.99 0.14
N PRO A 4 9.07 10.24 -0.91
CA PRO A 4 10.38 9.61 -0.98
C PRO A 4 11.54 10.61 -1.12
N GLU A 5 11.31 11.76 -1.76
CA GLU A 5 12.36 12.74 -2.05
C GLU A 5 12.91 13.44 -0.81
N ASN A 6 12.07 13.66 0.19
CA ASN A 6 12.39 14.47 1.38
C ASN A 6 12.11 13.73 2.70
N GLY A 7 11.55 12.51 2.66
CA GLY A 7 11.22 11.71 3.83
C GLY A 7 10.02 12.21 4.63
N VAL A 8 9.26 13.19 4.13
CA VAL A 8 8.11 13.76 4.86
C VAL A 8 7.00 12.73 4.97
N VAL A 9 6.57 12.46 6.21
CA VAL A 9 5.44 11.58 6.50
C VAL A 9 4.14 12.34 6.25
N LEU A 10 3.40 11.96 5.20
CA LEU A 10 2.10 12.54 4.86
C LEU A 10 0.96 12.00 5.72
N GLY A 11 1.14 10.79 6.25
CA GLY A 11 0.20 10.20 7.19
C GLY A 11 0.67 8.85 7.70
N SER A 12 0.30 8.55 8.93
CA SER A 12 0.65 7.32 9.61
C SER A 12 -0.46 6.92 10.57
N ASN A 13 -0.49 5.65 10.92
CA ASN A 13 -1.34 5.14 11.98
C ASN A 13 -0.64 3.96 12.66
N PHE A 14 -0.89 3.79 13.95
CA PHE A 14 -0.42 2.65 14.73
C PHE A 14 -1.64 1.95 15.29
N VAL A 15 -1.84 0.70 14.90
CA VAL A 15 -3.01 -0.09 15.27
C VAL A 15 -2.62 -1.52 15.60
N THR A 16 -3.48 -2.18 16.38
CA THR A 16 -3.48 -3.62 16.56
C THR A 16 -4.73 -4.17 15.90
N TYR A 17 -4.58 -5.25 15.13
CA TYR A 17 -5.70 -5.98 14.54
C TYR A 17 -5.56 -7.47 14.87
N HIS A 18 -6.69 -8.17 14.84
CA HIS A 18 -6.72 -9.61 14.98
C HIS A 18 -7.01 -10.22 13.61
N SER A 19 -6.13 -11.09 13.13
CA SER A 19 -6.41 -11.94 11.98
C SER A 19 -7.18 -13.16 12.46
N ASP A 20 -8.14 -13.62 11.66
CA ASP A 20 -8.86 -14.88 11.84
C ASP A 20 -8.06 -16.09 11.29
N GLY A 21 -6.84 -15.86 10.81
CA GLY A 21 -5.98 -16.87 10.19
C GLY A 21 -6.34 -17.18 8.73
N SER A 22 -7.34 -16.52 8.15
CA SER A 22 -7.66 -16.66 6.73
C SER A 22 -6.65 -15.92 5.84
N PRO A 23 -6.54 -16.28 4.55
CA PRO A 23 -5.70 -15.55 3.59
C PRO A 23 -6.33 -14.22 3.13
N ASN A 24 -7.40 -13.75 3.78
CA ASN A 24 -8.07 -12.51 3.43
C ASN A 24 -7.24 -11.29 3.84
N THR A 25 -7.44 -10.18 3.12
CA THR A 25 -6.78 -8.91 3.42
C THR A 25 -7.39 -8.25 4.65
N CYS A 26 -6.53 -7.69 5.50
CA CYS A 26 -6.93 -6.93 6.69
C CYS A 26 -6.82 -5.44 6.40
N ARG A 27 -7.93 -4.70 6.48
CA ARG A 27 -7.95 -3.27 6.18
C ARG A 27 -7.37 -2.46 7.34
N VAL A 28 -6.33 -1.69 7.05
CA VAL A 28 -5.76 -0.68 7.95
C VAL A 28 -5.82 0.67 7.25
N VAL A 29 -6.39 1.66 7.92
CA VAL A 29 -6.57 3.01 7.37
C VAL A 29 -5.70 4.02 8.10
N PHE A 30 -5.34 5.09 7.41
CA PHE A 30 -4.79 6.29 8.04
C PHE A 30 -5.83 6.95 8.94
N LYS A 31 -5.40 7.81 9.86
CA LYS A 31 -6.31 8.58 10.72
C LYS A 31 -7.23 9.49 9.92
N GLU A 32 -6.73 10.01 8.79
CA GLU A 32 -7.45 10.85 7.86
C GLU A 32 -7.07 10.46 6.42
N PRO A 33 -7.94 10.68 5.42
CA PRO A 33 -7.59 10.49 4.01
C PRO A 33 -6.40 11.38 3.61
N ILE A 34 -5.50 10.85 2.79
CA ILE A 34 -4.35 11.59 2.27
C ILE A 34 -4.60 11.90 0.81
N THR A 35 -4.65 13.19 0.46
CA THR A 35 -4.78 13.62 -0.94
C THR A 35 -3.48 13.36 -1.70
N LEU A 36 -3.59 12.63 -2.82
CA LEU A 36 -2.47 12.36 -3.71
C LEU A 36 -2.55 13.25 -4.95
N GLN A 37 -1.40 13.62 -5.48
CA GLN A 37 -1.27 14.34 -6.74
C GLN A 37 -0.96 13.35 -7.87
N PRO A 38 -1.56 13.52 -9.06
CA PRO A 38 -1.23 12.69 -10.21
C PRO A 38 0.26 12.78 -10.56
N ASN A 39 0.85 11.66 -11.00
CA ASN A 39 2.24 11.57 -11.44
C ASN A 39 3.30 11.92 -10.37
N VAL A 40 2.95 11.83 -9.09
CA VAL A 40 3.89 11.97 -7.97
C VAL A 40 4.14 10.60 -7.33
N SER A 41 5.40 10.30 -7.02
CA SER A 41 5.78 9.06 -6.35
C SER A 41 5.57 9.16 -4.83
N TYR A 42 5.05 8.09 -4.24
CA TYR A 42 4.84 7.96 -2.80
C TYR A 42 5.37 6.62 -2.30
N LEU A 43 5.89 6.61 -1.07
CA LEU A 43 6.29 5.38 -0.38
C LEU A 43 5.18 4.93 0.56
N ALA A 44 4.55 3.79 0.23
CA ALA A 44 3.72 3.05 1.16
C ALA A 44 4.61 2.19 2.07
N SER A 45 4.36 2.23 3.38
CA SER A 45 5.15 1.52 4.36
C SER A 45 4.25 1.01 5.48
N ALA A 46 4.51 -0.23 5.89
CA ALA A 46 3.87 -0.88 7.02
C ALA A 46 4.93 -1.67 7.79
N THR A 47 4.98 -1.50 9.11
CA THR A 47 5.80 -2.33 10.00
C THR A 47 4.88 -3.24 10.78
N ILE A 48 4.95 -4.54 10.49
CA ILE A 48 4.08 -5.55 11.06
C ILE A 48 4.89 -6.35 12.09
N LYS A 49 4.35 -6.45 13.31
CA LYS A 49 4.92 -7.27 14.39
C LYS A 49 3.88 -8.29 14.81
N GLY A 50 4.19 -9.57 14.67
CA GLY A 50 3.26 -10.66 14.96
C GLY A 50 3.85 -12.01 14.54
N GLN A 51 2.96 -13.00 14.40
CA GLN A 51 3.30 -14.29 13.79
C GLN A 51 3.53 -14.14 12.28
N ASP A 52 4.02 -15.22 11.66
CA ASP A 52 4.11 -15.31 10.20
C ASP A 52 2.74 -15.07 9.55
N SER A 53 2.76 -14.40 8.40
CA SER A 53 1.54 -14.00 7.68
C SER A 53 1.61 -14.47 6.22
N TYR A 54 0.44 -14.58 5.59
CA TYR A 54 0.35 -14.74 4.16
C TYR A 54 0.97 -13.54 3.43
N TYR A 55 1.51 -13.79 2.24
CA TYR A 55 2.07 -12.77 1.36
C TYR A 55 1.53 -12.95 -0.07
N GLY A 56 1.49 -11.87 -0.84
CA GLY A 56 1.09 -11.90 -2.24
C GLY A 56 2.24 -12.30 -3.16
N THR A 57 1.91 -12.86 -4.32
CA THR A 57 2.85 -13.19 -5.40
C THR A 57 2.26 -12.81 -6.76
N GLY A 58 3.10 -12.72 -7.80
CA GLY A 58 2.65 -12.39 -9.15
C GLY A 58 2.15 -10.94 -9.29
N GLY A 59 2.72 -10.03 -8.50
CA GLY A 59 2.38 -8.61 -8.53
C GLY A 59 2.67 -7.94 -9.87
N ARG A 60 2.03 -6.79 -10.08
CA ARG A 60 2.04 -6.06 -11.36
C ARG A 60 2.59 -4.66 -11.17
N ARG A 61 3.42 -4.24 -12.13
CA ARG A 61 3.97 -2.86 -12.20
C ARG A 61 2.90 -1.81 -12.48
N GLU A 62 1.79 -2.19 -13.09
CA GLU A 62 0.71 -1.28 -13.41
C GLU A 62 -0.65 -1.96 -13.19
N ILE A 63 -1.56 -1.26 -12.53
CA ILE A 63 -2.94 -1.67 -12.33
C ILE A 63 -3.84 -0.48 -12.63
N SER A 64 -4.81 -0.67 -13.52
CA SER A 64 -5.83 0.32 -13.83
C SER A 64 -7.17 -0.06 -13.20
N HIS A 65 -7.83 0.90 -12.55
CA HIS A 65 -9.15 0.77 -11.96
C HIS A 65 -10.14 1.69 -12.68
N GLU A 66 -11.17 1.11 -13.27
CA GLU A 66 -12.30 1.84 -13.85
C GLU A 66 -13.24 2.29 -12.73
N CYS A 67 -13.47 3.60 -12.63
CA CYS A 67 -14.25 4.20 -11.57
C CYS A 67 -15.74 4.13 -11.87
N ARG A 68 -16.57 3.92 -10.84
CA ARG A 68 -18.03 3.80 -11.00
C ARG A 68 -18.69 5.04 -11.61
N ALA A 69 -18.15 6.22 -11.35
CA ALA A 69 -18.65 7.50 -11.86
C ALA A 69 -18.16 7.83 -13.29
N GLY A 70 -17.42 6.90 -13.91
CA GLY A 70 -16.65 7.16 -15.13
C GLY A 70 -15.24 7.68 -14.79
N GLY A 71 -14.28 7.36 -15.66
CA GLY A 71 -12.86 7.67 -15.48
C GLY A 71 -12.04 6.47 -15.01
N LYS A 72 -10.72 6.58 -15.20
CA LYS A 72 -9.76 5.51 -14.92
C LYS A 72 -8.63 6.04 -14.05
N VAL A 73 -8.34 5.34 -12.95
CA VAL A 73 -7.17 5.60 -12.12
C VAL A 73 -6.16 4.50 -12.37
N THR A 74 -4.94 4.87 -12.75
CA THR A 74 -3.84 3.93 -12.97
C THR A 74 -2.81 4.10 -11.85
N PHE A 75 -2.54 3.00 -11.14
CA PHE A 75 -1.44 2.91 -10.18
C PHE A 75 -0.24 2.26 -10.84
N GLN A 76 0.93 2.86 -10.65
CA GLN A 76 2.21 2.30 -11.04
C GLN A 76 3.03 1.98 -9.79
N PHE A 77 3.58 0.78 -9.74
CA PHE A 77 4.34 0.26 -8.61
C PHE A 77 5.82 0.13 -9.01
N ALA A 78 6.68 0.67 -8.16
CA ALA A 78 8.12 0.63 -8.30
C ALA A 78 8.76 0.03 -7.06
N TYR A 79 9.93 -0.58 -7.23
CA TYR A 79 10.69 -1.15 -6.13
C TYR A 79 11.17 -0.06 -5.18
N ALA A 80 10.80 -0.17 -3.90
CA ALA A 80 11.36 0.68 -2.84
C ALA A 80 12.68 0.07 -2.36
N ALA A 81 13.79 0.71 -2.69
CA ALA A 81 15.10 0.27 -2.26
C ALA A 81 15.28 0.46 -0.74
N CYS A 82 15.90 -0.53 -0.10
CA CYS A 82 16.20 -0.58 1.34
C CYS A 82 14.97 -0.70 2.27
N MET A 83 15.16 -1.39 3.41
CA MET A 83 14.17 -1.53 4.49
C MET A 83 12.74 -1.97 4.08
N ASN A 84 12.62 -2.77 3.01
CA ASN A 84 11.34 -3.27 2.48
C ASN A 84 10.93 -4.65 3.02
N ASN A 85 11.76 -5.25 3.89
CA ASN A 85 11.55 -6.57 4.48
C ASN A 85 11.21 -7.65 3.43
N GLY A 86 11.86 -7.59 2.26
CA GLY A 86 11.65 -8.54 1.17
C GLY A 86 10.42 -8.26 0.29
N THR A 87 9.63 -7.22 0.58
CA THR A 87 8.53 -6.81 -0.32
C THR A 87 9.09 -6.16 -1.58
N SER A 88 8.65 -6.63 -2.74
CA SER A 88 9.00 -6.15 -4.08
C SER A 88 7.72 -5.74 -4.83
N VAL A 89 7.84 -5.49 -6.15
CA VAL A 89 6.66 -5.29 -6.99
C VAL A 89 5.96 -6.62 -7.26
N GLU A 90 6.73 -7.71 -7.25
CA GLU A 90 6.31 -9.04 -7.64
C GLU A 90 5.75 -9.84 -6.44
N ASP A 91 6.30 -9.68 -5.23
CA ASP A 91 5.97 -10.49 -4.06
C ASP A 91 6.02 -9.69 -2.75
N GLY A 92 5.22 -10.09 -1.75
CA GLY A 92 5.33 -9.58 -0.38
C GLY A 92 4.04 -9.00 0.20
N GLN A 93 4.17 -7.90 0.94
CA GLN A 93 3.09 -7.29 1.73
C GLN A 93 2.48 -6.05 1.08
N ILE A 94 1.43 -5.51 1.71
CA ILE A 94 0.63 -4.36 1.25
C ILE A 94 -0.13 -4.71 -0.06
N PRO A 95 -1.05 -5.68 -0.02
CA PRO A 95 -1.72 -6.19 -1.22
C PRO A 95 -2.77 -5.23 -1.82
N GLU A 96 -3.24 -4.24 -1.07
CA GLU A 96 -4.34 -3.37 -1.48
C GLU A 96 -4.09 -1.90 -1.12
N ILE A 97 -4.56 -1.00 -1.99
CA ILE A 97 -4.71 0.43 -1.71
C ILE A 97 -6.20 0.75 -1.64
N ILE A 98 -6.64 1.31 -0.52
CA ILE A 98 -8.00 1.80 -0.33
C ILE A 98 -8.00 3.29 -0.65
N PHE A 99 -8.77 3.71 -1.65
CA PHE A 99 -8.79 5.10 -2.13
C PHE A 99 -10.21 5.54 -2.49
N PHE A 100 -10.35 6.86 -2.66
CA PHE A 100 -11.55 7.54 -3.15
C PHE A 100 -11.19 8.34 -4.40
N VAL A 101 -12.17 8.57 -5.26
CA VAL A 101 -12.09 9.42 -6.46
C VAL A 101 -13.19 10.47 -6.38
#